data_AF-A0A969N9E3-F1
#
_entry.id   AF-A0A969N9E3-F1
#
_cell.length_a   1.000
_cell.length_b   1.000
_cell.length_c   1.000
_cell.angle_alpha   90.00
_cell.angle_beta   90.00
_cell.angle_gamma   90.00
#
_symmetry.space_group_name_H-M   'P 1'
#
loop_
_entity.id
_entity.type
_entity.pdbx_description
1 polymer ?
#
loop_
_entity_poly.entity_id
_entity_poly.type
_entity_poly.pdbx_seq_one_letter_code
_entity_poly.pdbx_strand_id
1 'polypeptide(L)'
;MRFVYKQFGGIRDFQVLISLVKEFQEKAELDLNIIIKDCKERIEYEISELTDATGLFKYQTILRNFKLIEAYVNNRMHDELCSKVLNYKEDRAQKLNFYSDKGNEKRNLHEVRKMIKDISYLMEMSADVLPDFSLELKSYKELGSLLGTWHDRAVLLNYLRQYQRNSKNSNLNFSRLFEEIVKEKTEMEERYYSIISL
;
A
#
# COMPACT_ATOMS: atom_id res chain seq x y z
N MET A 1 -8.92 -14.77 1.75
CA MET A 1 -8.43 -13.46 1.27
C MET A 1 -7.36 -13.57 0.19
N ARG A 2 -6.26 -14.33 0.38
CA ARG A 2 -5.15 -14.43 -0.61
C ARG A 2 -5.59 -14.79 -2.03
N PHE A 3 -6.58 -15.68 -2.17
CA PHE A 3 -7.18 -16.03 -3.47
C PHE A 3 -7.85 -14.84 -4.17
N VAL A 4 -8.67 -14.07 -3.44
CA VAL A 4 -9.34 -12.86 -3.95
C VAL A 4 -8.29 -11.81 -4.33
N TYR A 5 -7.31 -11.55 -3.47
CA TYR A 5 -6.23 -10.61 -3.81
C TYR A 5 -5.40 -11.03 -5.02
N LYS A 6 -5.14 -12.33 -5.20
CA LYS A 6 -4.41 -12.83 -6.38
C LYS A 6 -5.22 -12.63 -7.66
N GLN A 7 -6.54 -12.77 -7.60
CA GLN A 7 -7.43 -12.61 -8.75
C GLN A 7 -7.63 -11.15 -9.13
N PHE A 8 -7.92 -10.27 -8.17
CA PHE A 8 -8.21 -8.86 -8.44
C PHE A 8 -6.99 -7.93 -8.34
N GLY A 9 -5.82 -8.48 -7.99
CA GLY A 9 -4.59 -7.72 -7.77
C GLY A 9 -4.14 -6.94 -8.99
N GLY A 10 -4.09 -7.60 -10.16
CA GLY A 10 -3.69 -6.95 -11.42
C GLY A 10 -4.61 -5.78 -11.79
N ILE A 11 -5.93 -5.96 -11.67
CA ILE A 11 -6.91 -4.89 -11.90
C ILE A 11 -6.66 -3.71 -10.96
N ARG A 12 -6.48 -3.98 -9.65
CA ARG A 12 -6.25 -2.94 -8.66
C ARG A 12 -4.95 -2.18 -8.94
N ASP A 13 -3.88 -2.89 -9.30
CA ASP A 13 -2.59 -2.29 -9.59
C ASP A 13 -2.67 -1.34 -10.79
N PHE A 14 -3.34 -1.73 -11.87
CA PHE A 14 -3.55 -0.84 -13.02
C PHE A 14 -4.46 0.34 -12.71
N GLN A 15 -5.49 0.18 -11.87
CA GLN A 15 -6.32 1.31 -11.42
C GLN A 15 -5.50 2.33 -10.61
N VAL A 16 -4.65 1.86 -9.70
CA VAL A 16 -3.73 2.71 -8.94
C VAL A 16 -2.77 3.42 -9.90
N LEU A 17 -2.17 2.69 -10.85
CA LEU A 17 -1.28 3.27 -11.86
C LEU A 17 -1.95 4.36 -12.69
N ILE A 18 -3.21 4.16 -13.14
CA ILE A 18 -3.96 5.20 -13.86
C ILE A 18 -4.11 6.45 -13.00
N SER A 19 -4.44 6.31 -11.72
CA SER A 19 -4.57 7.44 -10.80
C SER A 19 -3.25 8.20 -10.66
N LEU A 20 -2.13 7.48 -10.50
CA LEU A 20 -0.80 8.08 -10.36
C LEU A 20 -0.34 8.77 -11.64
N VAL A 21 -0.60 8.16 -12.80
CA VAL A 21 -0.29 8.76 -14.10
C VAL A 21 -1.08 10.05 -14.31
N LYS A 22 -2.37 10.08 -13.97
CA LYS A 22 -3.19 11.30 -14.05
C LYS A 22 -2.67 12.42 -13.16
N GLU A 23 -2.31 12.11 -11.91
CA GLU A 23 -1.75 13.07 -10.97
C GLU A 23 -0.49 13.75 -11.55
N PHE A 24 0.40 12.96 -12.17
CA PHE A 24 1.61 13.50 -12.79
C PHE A 24 1.37 14.14 -14.17
N GLN A 25 0.36 13.69 -14.91
CA GLN A 25 -0.04 14.32 -16.17
C GLN A 25 -0.45 15.79 -15.93
N GLU A 26 -1.21 16.04 -14.86
CA GLU A 26 -1.63 17.38 -14.46
C GLU A 26 -0.45 18.24 -13.98
N LYS A 27 0.51 17.66 -13.25
CA LYS A 27 1.68 18.38 -12.71
C LYS A 27 2.76 18.69 -13.76
N ALA A 28 3.05 17.74 -14.64
CA ALA A 28 4.19 17.81 -15.55
C ALA A 28 3.83 18.36 -16.94
N GLU A 29 2.56 18.65 -17.20
CA GLU A 29 2.04 19.08 -18.52
C GLU A 29 2.42 18.14 -19.68
N LEU A 30 2.58 16.85 -19.38
CA LEU A 30 2.91 15.81 -20.35
C LEU A 30 1.65 15.12 -20.86
N ASP A 31 1.60 14.71 -22.13
CA ASP A 31 0.54 13.82 -22.61
C ASP A 31 0.90 12.37 -22.29
N LEU A 32 0.24 11.79 -21.29
CA LEU A 32 0.41 10.40 -20.86
C LEU A 32 -0.81 9.54 -21.21
N ASN A 33 -1.69 10.01 -22.11
CA ASN A 33 -2.91 9.30 -22.48
C ASN A 33 -2.64 7.92 -23.08
N ILE A 34 -1.51 7.76 -23.79
CA ILE A 34 -1.10 6.46 -24.33
C ILE A 34 -0.88 5.44 -23.22
N ILE A 35 -0.26 5.84 -22.10
CA ILE A 35 -0.07 4.97 -20.93
C ILE A 35 -1.41 4.66 -20.25
N ILE A 36 -2.30 5.66 -20.13
CA ILE A 36 -3.62 5.47 -19.53
C ILE A 36 -4.45 4.48 -20.34
N LYS A 37 -4.45 4.62 -21.66
CA LYS A 37 -5.15 3.72 -22.59
C LYS A 37 -4.63 2.30 -22.43
N ASP A 38 -3.32 2.15 -22.49
CA ASP A 38 -2.61 0.89 -22.29
C ASP A 38 -2.99 0.20 -20.96
N CYS A 39 -3.05 0.94 -19.85
CA CYS A 39 -3.49 0.40 -18.56
C CYS A 39 -4.96 -0.05 -18.58
N LYS A 40 -5.84 0.69 -19.26
CA LYS A 40 -7.28 0.31 -19.38
C LYS A 40 -7.45 -0.97 -20.18
N GLU A 41 -6.75 -1.11 -21.30
CA GLU A 41 -6.78 -2.33 -22.11
C GLU A 41 -6.33 -3.56 -21.29
N ARG A 42 -5.34 -3.38 -20.41
CA ARG A 42 -4.88 -4.44 -19.50
C ARG A 42 -5.89 -4.76 -18.41
N ILE A 43 -6.59 -3.76 -17.86
CA ILE A 43 -7.72 -3.99 -16.95
C ILE A 43 -8.82 -4.80 -17.65
N GLU A 44 -9.20 -4.42 -18.87
CA GLU A 44 -10.24 -5.12 -19.65
C GLU A 44 -9.84 -6.58 -19.92
N TYR A 45 -8.59 -6.82 -20.29
CA TYR A 45 -8.04 -8.17 -20.43
C TYR A 45 -8.13 -8.99 -19.14
N GLU A 46 -7.66 -8.44 -18.01
CA GLU A 46 -7.72 -9.11 -16.71
C GLU A 46 -9.17 -9.39 -16.26
N ILE A 47 -10.11 -8.47 -16.55
CA ILE A 47 -11.54 -8.68 -16.30
C ILE A 47 -12.08 -9.81 -17.18
N SER A 48 -11.71 -9.88 -18.45
CA SER A 48 -12.11 -10.97 -19.35
C SER A 48 -11.62 -12.32 -18.82
N GLU A 49 -10.32 -12.43 -18.53
CA GLU A 49 -9.72 -13.65 -17.98
C GLU A 49 -10.38 -14.06 -16.66
N LEU A 50 -10.72 -13.10 -15.79
CA LEU A 50 -11.47 -13.39 -14.58
C LEU A 50 -12.90 -13.83 -14.89
N THR A 51 -13.61 -13.18 -15.80
CA THR A 51 -14.99 -13.56 -16.16
C THR A 51 -15.03 -14.99 -16.69
N ASP A 52 -14.01 -15.37 -17.48
CA ASP A 52 -13.86 -16.71 -18.03
C ASP A 52 -13.42 -17.74 -16.95
N ALA A 53 -12.65 -17.31 -15.94
CA ALA A 53 -12.17 -18.17 -14.85
C ALA A 53 -13.08 -18.24 -13.60
N THR A 54 -13.98 -17.28 -13.37
CA THR A 54 -14.69 -17.07 -12.09
C THR A 54 -16.11 -17.63 -12.07
N GLY A 55 -16.34 -18.76 -12.72
CA GLY A 55 -17.59 -19.51 -12.65
C GLY A 55 -18.16 -19.79 -11.24
N LEU A 56 -17.51 -19.41 -10.13
CA LEU A 56 -18.14 -18.97 -8.88
C LEU A 56 -17.11 -18.20 -8.01
N PHE A 57 -17.24 -16.88 -7.90
CA PHE A 57 -16.82 -16.20 -6.67
C PHE A 57 -17.60 -16.85 -5.52
N LYS A 58 -16.94 -17.69 -4.71
CA LYS A 58 -17.59 -18.46 -3.63
C LYS A 58 -17.94 -17.54 -2.44
N TYR A 59 -18.78 -16.55 -2.67
CA TYR A 59 -19.29 -15.58 -1.70
C TYR A 59 -19.77 -16.27 -0.42
N GLN A 60 -20.53 -17.37 -0.59
CA GLN A 60 -21.02 -18.22 0.48
C GLN A 60 -19.88 -18.76 1.38
N THR A 61 -18.75 -19.16 0.81
CA THR A 61 -17.58 -19.62 1.58
C THR A 61 -16.90 -18.49 2.34
N ILE A 62 -16.80 -17.30 1.75
CA ILE A 62 -16.26 -16.11 2.44
C ILE A 62 -17.17 -15.73 3.61
N LEU A 63 -18.48 -15.67 3.38
CA LEU A 63 -19.48 -15.33 4.39
C LEU A 63 -19.45 -16.33 5.56
N ARG A 64 -19.34 -17.63 5.26
CA ARG A 64 -19.22 -18.67 6.28
C ARG A 64 -17.95 -18.50 7.13
N ASN A 65 -16.81 -18.22 6.49
CA ASN A 65 -15.56 -17.99 7.20
C ASN A 65 -15.63 -16.73 8.08
N PHE A 66 -16.31 -15.67 7.62
CA PHE A 66 -16.53 -14.46 8.39
C PHE A 66 -17.33 -14.76 9.66
N LYS A 67 -18.47 -15.47 9.54
CA LYS A 67 -19.30 -15.89 10.69
C LYS A 67 -18.55 -16.78 11.68
N LEU A 68 -17.68 -17.67 11.20
CA LEU A 68 -16.86 -18.53 12.06
C LEU A 68 -15.83 -17.70 12.85
N ILE A 69 -15.20 -16.71 12.21
CA ILE A 69 -14.26 -15.80 12.88
C ILE A 69 -15.00 -14.94 13.90
N GLU A 70 -16.15 -14.38 13.54
CA GLU A 70 -17.02 -13.59 14.42
C GLU A 70 -17.43 -14.40 15.65
N ALA A 71 -17.92 -15.63 15.47
CA ALA A 71 -18.24 -16.52 16.58
C ALA A 71 -17.02 -16.88 17.44
N TYR A 72 -15.84 -17.05 16.83
CA TYR A 72 -14.62 -17.36 17.57
C TYR A 72 -14.12 -16.17 18.40
N VAL A 73 -14.22 -14.95 17.87
CA VAL A 73 -13.86 -13.71 18.57
C VAL A 73 -14.82 -13.44 19.72
N ASN A 74 -16.13 -13.62 19.52
CA ASN A 74 -17.14 -13.39 20.54
C ASN A 74 -17.10 -14.40 21.71
N ASN A 75 -16.40 -15.54 21.55
CA ASN A 75 -16.33 -16.61 22.54
C ASN A 75 -15.00 -16.68 23.33
N ARG A 76 -14.04 -15.78 23.10
CA ARG A 76 -12.80 -15.72 23.91
C ARG A 76 -12.93 -14.67 25.02
N MET A 77 -12.24 -14.92 26.14
CA MET A 77 -12.09 -13.93 27.20
C MET A 77 -11.37 -12.70 26.65
N HIS A 78 -12.07 -11.58 26.71
CA HIS A 78 -11.68 -10.29 26.14
C HIS A 78 -10.24 -9.89 26.51
N ASP A 79 -9.83 -10.20 27.74
CA ASP A 79 -8.53 -9.81 28.31
C ASP A 79 -7.34 -10.51 27.65
N GLU A 80 -7.44 -11.80 27.32
CA GLU A 80 -6.34 -12.54 26.68
C GLU A 80 -6.06 -12.02 25.26
N LEU A 81 -7.12 -11.59 24.57
CA LEU A 81 -7.02 -10.98 23.24
C LEU A 81 -6.39 -9.58 23.35
N CYS A 82 -6.81 -8.77 24.31
CA CYS A 82 -6.24 -7.44 24.57
C CYS A 82 -4.75 -7.50 24.85
N SER A 83 -4.30 -8.41 25.73
CA SER A 83 -2.88 -8.58 26.03
C SER A 83 -2.08 -8.99 24.79
N LYS A 84 -2.62 -9.87 23.94
CA LYS A 84 -1.94 -10.26 22.69
C LYS A 84 -1.83 -9.11 21.69
N VAL A 85 -2.86 -8.27 21.58
CA VAL A 85 -2.84 -7.08 20.71
C VAL A 85 -1.79 -6.08 21.21
N LEU A 86 -1.74 -5.81 22.52
CA LEU A 86 -0.74 -4.91 23.12
C LEU A 86 0.68 -5.43 22.91
N ASN A 87 0.93 -6.71 23.21
CA ASN A 87 2.26 -7.31 23.02
C ASN A 87 2.70 -7.28 21.55
N TYR A 88 1.79 -7.51 20.60
CA TYR A 88 2.10 -7.40 19.18
C TYR A 88 2.39 -5.95 18.77
N LYS A 89 1.62 -4.98 19.28
CA LYS A 89 1.88 -3.54 19.06
C LYS A 89 3.29 -3.18 19.51
N GLU A 90 3.65 -3.58 20.72
CA GLU A 90 4.96 -3.30 21.32
C GLU A 90 6.11 -3.96 20.54
N ASP A 91 5.99 -5.24 20.18
CA ASP A 91 6.98 -5.94 19.35
C ASP A 91 7.19 -5.23 17.99
N ARG A 92 6.12 -4.77 17.35
CA ARG A 92 6.21 -4.03 16.07
C ARG A 92 6.78 -2.63 16.24
N ALA A 93 6.44 -1.92 17.31
CA ALA A 93 7.02 -0.62 17.62
C ALA A 93 8.53 -0.72 17.90
N GLN A 94 8.96 -1.74 18.64
CA GLN A 94 10.39 -2.01 18.87
C GLN A 94 11.12 -2.33 17.56
N LYS A 95 10.52 -3.13 16.67
CA LYS A 95 11.10 -3.40 15.34
C LYS A 95 11.19 -2.14 14.49
N LEU A 96 10.19 -1.25 14.54
CA LEU A 96 10.26 0.04 13.83
C LEU A 96 11.48 0.86 14.26
N ASN A 97 11.80 0.88 15.56
CA ASN A 97 13.00 1.55 16.08
C ASN A 97 14.32 0.94 15.56
N PHE A 98 14.32 -0.35 15.17
CA PHE A 98 15.49 -0.97 14.53
C PHE A 98 15.61 -0.57 13.06
N TYR A 99 14.47 -0.34 12.39
CA TYR A 99 14.42 -0.01 10.97
C TYR A 99 14.53 1.49 10.68
N SER A 100 14.55 2.35 11.69
CA SER A 100 14.83 3.79 11.59
C SER A 100 16.32 4.11 11.40
N ASP A 101 17.20 3.12 11.55
CA ASP A 101 18.64 3.29 11.35
C ASP A 101 18.98 3.42 9.84
N LYS A 102 19.62 4.54 9.48
CA LYS A 102 19.91 4.93 8.08
C LYS A 102 20.82 3.95 7.34
N GLY A 103 21.53 3.07 8.05
CA GLY A 103 22.43 2.08 7.44
C GLY A 103 21.77 1.01 6.55
N ASN A 104 20.44 0.87 6.54
CA ASN A 104 19.68 -0.15 5.79
C ASN A 104 18.67 0.43 4.76
N GLU A 105 18.95 1.64 4.28
CA GLU A 105 18.08 2.58 3.56
C GLU A 105 17.07 2.01 2.54
N LYS A 106 17.44 1.04 1.68
CA LYS A 106 16.53 0.61 0.58
C LYS A 106 15.64 -0.60 0.86
N ARG A 107 15.85 -1.33 1.96
CA ARG A 107 15.04 -2.54 2.28
C ARG A 107 14.08 -2.35 3.46
N ASN A 108 14.10 -1.20 4.13
CA ASN A 108 13.30 -0.99 5.33
C ASN A 108 11.99 -0.25 5.11
N LEU A 109 11.93 0.79 4.28
CA LEU A 109 10.74 1.66 4.19
C LEU A 109 9.45 0.92 3.81
N HIS A 110 9.54 -0.12 2.98
CA HIS A 110 8.39 -0.98 2.65
C HIS A 110 7.93 -1.83 3.84
N GLU A 111 8.87 -2.41 4.60
CA GLU A 111 8.55 -3.21 5.78
C GLU A 111 8.07 -2.32 6.94
N VAL A 112 8.69 -1.15 7.12
CA VAL A 112 8.22 -0.06 8.01
C VAL A 112 6.79 0.30 7.68
N ARG A 113 6.47 0.54 6.39
CA ARG A 113 5.10 0.85 5.95
C ARG A 113 4.12 -0.27 6.31
N LYS A 114 4.50 -1.54 6.14
CA LYS A 114 3.66 -2.68 6.56
C LYS A 114 3.43 -2.67 8.08
N MET A 115 4.47 -2.50 8.87
CA MET A 115 4.37 -2.49 10.33
C MET A 115 3.50 -1.32 10.83
N ILE A 116 3.65 -0.13 10.26
CA ILE A 116 2.81 1.03 10.58
C ILE A 116 1.34 0.76 10.25
N LYS A 117 1.06 0.12 9.10
CA LYS A 117 -0.31 -0.30 8.76
C LYS A 117 -0.86 -1.31 9.74
N ASP A 118 -0.08 -2.33 10.09
CA ASP A 118 -0.49 -3.36 11.04
C ASP A 118 -0.82 -2.74 12.42
N ILE A 119 0.05 -1.85 12.93
CA ILE A 119 -0.18 -1.14 14.19
C ILE A 119 -1.44 -0.28 14.09
N SER A 120 -1.59 0.51 13.03
CA SER A 120 -2.76 1.38 12.84
C SER A 120 -4.07 0.59 12.80
N TYR A 121 -4.10 -0.51 12.04
CA TYR A 121 -5.29 -1.36 11.96
C TYR A 121 -5.62 -2.03 13.30
N LEU A 122 -4.61 -2.49 14.03
CA LEU A 122 -4.84 -3.08 15.36
C LEU A 122 -5.43 -2.05 16.31
N MET A 123 -4.87 -0.84 16.35
CA MET A 123 -5.37 0.26 17.19
C MET A 123 -6.79 0.68 16.81
N GLU A 124 -7.12 0.73 15.52
CA GLU A 124 -8.48 0.99 15.05
C GLU A 124 -9.47 -0.11 15.46
N MET A 125 -9.08 -1.37 15.31
CA MET A 125 -9.92 -2.52 15.66
C MET A 125 -10.10 -2.68 17.18
N SER A 126 -9.20 -2.12 17.97
CA SER A 126 -9.21 -2.24 19.43
C SER A 126 -9.65 -0.96 20.15
N ALA A 127 -10.13 0.05 19.42
CA ALA A 127 -10.41 1.38 19.96
C ALA A 127 -11.43 1.38 21.11
N ASP A 128 -12.41 0.46 21.07
CA ASP A 128 -13.48 0.37 22.09
C ASP A 128 -13.05 -0.34 23.38
N VAL A 129 -11.83 -0.89 23.41
CA VAL A 129 -11.43 -1.89 24.41
C VAL A 129 -10.09 -1.56 25.05
N LEU A 130 -9.18 -0.99 24.27
CA LEU A 130 -7.87 -0.57 24.76
C LEU A 130 -7.88 0.90 25.19
N PRO A 131 -6.86 1.35 25.95
CA PRO A 131 -6.69 2.75 26.30
C PRO A 131 -6.78 3.66 25.07
N ASP A 132 -7.23 4.90 25.27
CA ASP A 132 -7.29 5.87 24.19
C ASP A 132 -5.89 6.16 23.65
N PHE A 133 -5.64 5.67 22.44
CA PHE A 133 -4.42 5.90 21.69
C PHE A 133 -4.63 6.84 20.49
N SER A 134 -5.67 7.68 20.51
CA SER A 134 -6.04 8.55 19.39
C SER A 134 -4.90 9.42 18.86
N LEU A 135 -4.08 9.98 19.76
CA LEU A 135 -2.89 10.77 19.39
C LEU A 135 -1.79 9.93 18.74
N GLU A 136 -1.49 8.76 19.31
CA GLU A 136 -0.48 7.83 18.77
C GLU A 136 -0.93 7.28 17.40
N LEU A 137 -2.21 6.92 17.27
CA LEU A 137 -2.82 6.47 16.02
C LEU A 137 -2.74 7.55 14.94
N LYS A 138 -2.98 8.81 15.30
CA LYS A 138 -2.84 9.94 14.38
C LYS A 138 -1.41 10.01 13.84
N SER A 139 -0.39 9.92 14.70
CA SER A 139 1.02 9.92 14.28
C SER A 139 1.34 8.76 13.34
N TYR A 140 0.89 7.54 13.64
CA TYR A 140 1.08 6.39 12.74
C TYR A 140 0.36 6.56 11.40
N LYS A 141 -0.84 7.14 11.37
CA LYS A 141 -1.55 7.42 10.12
C LYS A 141 -0.83 8.47 9.28
N GLU A 142 -0.29 9.52 9.89
CA GLU A 142 0.50 10.54 9.20
C GLU A 142 1.77 9.93 8.58
N LEU A 143 2.53 9.14 9.35
CA LEU A 143 3.69 8.40 8.84
C LEU A 143 3.31 7.39 7.75
N GLY A 144 2.20 6.66 7.95
CA GLY A 144 1.67 5.69 6.99
C GLY A 144 1.26 6.34 5.66
N SER A 145 0.71 7.55 5.72
CA SER A 145 0.38 8.36 4.53
C SER A 145 1.66 8.78 3.80
N LEU A 146 2.66 9.27 4.53
CA LEU A 146 3.94 9.69 3.95
C LEU A 146 4.64 8.55 3.20
N LEU A 147 4.75 7.38 3.85
CA LEU A 147 5.31 6.18 3.24
C LEU A 147 4.42 5.61 2.13
N GLY A 148 3.11 5.87 2.19
CA GLY A 148 2.16 5.62 1.11
C GLY A 148 2.55 6.37 -0.15
N THR A 149 2.68 7.69 -0.05
CA THR A 149 3.09 8.56 -1.16
C THR A 149 4.45 8.13 -1.72
N TRP A 150 5.45 7.91 -0.85
CA TRP A 150 6.77 7.40 -1.26
C TRP A 150 6.68 6.11 -2.07
N HIS A 151 5.88 5.15 -1.60
CA HIS A 151 5.71 3.86 -2.26
C HIS A 151 5.07 4.02 -3.63
N ASP A 152 4.04 4.87 -3.72
CA ASP A 152 3.32 5.13 -4.96
C ASP A 152 4.23 5.80 -6.01
N ARG A 153 5.12 6.71 -5.60
CA ARG A 153 6.20 7.25 -6.46
C ARG A 153 7.15 6.17 -6.96
N ALA A 154 7.58 5.27 -6.07
CA ALA A 154 8.45 4.16 -6.44
C ALA A 154 7.78 3.20 -7.43
N VAL A 155 6.49 2.90 -7.26
CA VAL A 155 5.70 2.08 -8.18
C VAL A 155 5.59 2.74 -9.55
N LEU A 156 5.22 4.02 -9.61
CA LEU A 156 5.11 4.77 -10.86
C LEU A 156 6.45 4.82 -11.60
N LEU A 157 7.54 5.15 -10.92
CA LEU A 157 8.88 5.19 -11.51
C LEU A 157 9.28 3.84 -12.13
N ASN A 158 9.03 2.76 -11.40
CA ASN A 158 9.34 1.41 -11.88
C ASN A 158 8.51 1.04 -13.11
N TYR A 159 7.23 1.39 -13.10
CA TYR A 159 6.33 1.16 -14.23
C TYR A 159 6.78 1.94 -15.47
N LEU A 160 7.04 3.24 -15.35
CA LEU A 160 7.47 4.09 -16.47
C LEU A 160 8.81 3.63 -17.07
N ARG A 161 9.77 3.20 -16.23
CA ARG A 161 11.03 2.62 -16.70
C ARG A 161 10.83 1.33 -17.50
N GLN A 162 9.92 0.46 -17.04
CA GLN A 162 9.58 -0.75 -17.78
C GLN A 162 8.86 -0.41 -19.09
N TYR A 163 7.95 0.56 -19.04
CA TYR A 163 7.24 1.05 -20.22
C TYR A 163 8.21 1.58 -21.28
N GLN A 164 9.15 2.45 -20.91
CA GLN A 164 10.14 3.01 -21.83
C GLN A 164 11.04 1.92 -22.45
N ARG A 165 11.41 0.89 -21.68
CA ARG A 165 12.23 -0.24 -22.19
C ARG A 165 11.47 -1.13 -23.17
N ASN A 166 10.18 -1.33 -22.95
CA ASN A 166 9.36 -2.26 -23.71
C ASN A 166 8.63 -1.59 -24.89
N SER A 167 8.47 -0.26 -24.87
CA SER A 167 7.80 0.46 -25.95
C SER A 167 8.73 0.58 -27.16
N LYS A 168 8.21 0.31 -28.37
CA LYS A 168 8.87 0.65 -29.64
C LYS A 168 8.86 2.16 -29.92
N ASN A 169 8.19 2.96 -29.09
CA ASN A 169 8.08 4.40 -29.22
C ASN A 169 9.30 5.08 -28.57
N SER A 170 10.38 5.21 -29.33
CA SER A 170 11.61 5.92 -28.93
C SER A 170 11.41 7.41 -28.61
N ASN A 171 10.25 7.97 -28.93
CA ASN A 171 9.96 9.40 -28.77
C ASN A 171 9.40 9.78 -27.38
N LEU A 172 9.07 8.80 -26.53
CA LEU A 172 8.64 9.07 -25.15
C LEU A 172 9.87 9.27 -24.26
N ASN A 173 10.19 10.53 -23.99
CA ASN A 173 11.24 10.90 -23.06
C ASN A 173 10.64 11.29 -21.71
N PHE A 174 10.84 10.42 -20.70
CA PHE A 174 10.38 10.65 -19.34
C PHE A 174 11.43 11.28 -18.43
N SER A 175 12.55 11.81 -18.93
CA SER A 175 13.65 12.30 -18.08
C SER A 175 13.18 13.34 -17.06
N ARG A 176 12.40 14.34 -17.48
CA ARG A 176 11.83 15.34 -16.56
C ARG A 176 10.91 14.71 -15.51
N LEU A 177 10.04 13.79 -15.93
CA LEU A 177 9.13 13.07 -15.05
C LEU A 177 9.89 12.18 -14.05
N PHE A 178 11.00 11.56 -14.47
CA PHE A 178 11.85 10.78 -13.58
C PHE A 178 12.53 11.65 -12.54
N GLU A 179 13.04 12.82 -12.93
CA GLU A 179 13.65 13.77 -12.01
C GLU A 179 12.64 14.25 -10.96
N GLU A 180 11.43 14.62 -11.37
CA GLU A 180 10.36 15.04 -10.47
C GLU A 180 9.93 13.93 -9.50
N ILE A 181 9.71 12.70 -10.00
CA ILE A 181 9.34 11.56 -9.16
C ILE A 181 10.46 11.20 -8.18
N VAL A 182 11.73 11.23 -8.62
CA VAL A 182 12.88 10.96 -7.75
C VAL A 182 13.01 12.03 -6.68
N LYS A 183 12.84 13.31 -7.03
CA LYS A 183 12.87 14.43 -6.08
C LYS A 183 11.78 14.28 -5.02
N GLU A 184 10.51 14.13 -5.42
CA GLU A 184 9.40 13.96 -4.47
C GLU A 184 9.65 12.73 -3.57
N LYS A 185 10.13 11.61 -4.15
CA LYS A 185 10.45 10.41 -3.37
C LYS A 185 11.52 10.68 -2.30
N THR A 186 12.60 11.36 -2.65
CA THR A 186 13.69 11.69 -1.71
C THR A 186 13.20 12.64 -0.61
N GLU A 187 12.42 13.67 -0.95
CA GLU A 187 11.84 14.59 0.03
C GLU A 187 10.93 13.88 1.04
N MET A 188 10.12 12.91 0.60
CA MET A 188 9.28 12.12 1.51
C MET A 188 10.11 11.22 2.43
N GLU A 189 11.21 10.66 1.92
CA GLU A 189 12.14 9.84 2.68
C GLU A 189 12.88 10.67 3.75
N GLU A 190 13.37 11.85 3.39
CA GLU A 190 13.98 12.79 4.35
C GLU A 190 12.99 13.22 5.43
N ARG A 191 11.75 13.54 5.05
CA ARG A 191 10.68 13.88 5.99
C ARG A 191 10.33 12.72 6.92
N TYR A 192 10.38 11.48 6.43
CA TYR A 192 10.18 10.31 7.28
C TYR A 192 11.28 10.22 8.35
N TYR A 193 12.55 10.33 7.93
CA TYR A 193 13.67 10.27 8.86
C TYR A 193 13.68 11.44 9.86
N SER A 194 13.17 12.63 9.50
CA SER A 194 13.06 13.74 10.45
C SER A 194 11.99 13.52 11.52
N ILE A 195 10.90 12.82 11.20
CA ILE A 195 9.83 12.53 12.16
C ILE A 195 10.27 11.46 13.17
N ILE A 196 10.99 10.43 12.72
CA ILE A 196 11.39 9.31 13.59
C ILE A 196 12.67 9.54 14.40
N SER A 197 13.41 10.61 14.12
CA SER A 197 14.66 10.96 14.83
C SER A 197 14.44 11.89 16.04
N LEU A 198 13.18 12.19 16.37
CA LEU A 198 12.73 12.95 17.55
C LEU A 198 12.24 11.99 18.63
#